data_AF-A0A938JKD2-F1
#
_entry.id   AF-A0A938JKD2-F1
#
_cell.length_a   1.000
_cell.length_b   1.000
_cell.length_c   1.000
_cell.angle_alpha   90.00
_cell.angle_beta   90.00
_cell.angle_gamma   90.00
#
_symmetry.space_group_name_H-M   'P 1'
#
loop_
_entity.id
_entity.type
_entity.pdbx_description
1 polymer ?
#
loop_
_entity_poly.entity_id
_entity_poly.type
_entity_poly.pdbx_seq_one_letter_code
_entity_poly.pdbx_strand_id
1 'polypeptide(L)'
;MLVEKIRKPIRTSVKKEIYERSGGKCQRCGLPIKWGSKKGVFHHTRSPSISPTAKTVQFLCQNCHVEHGHSYKTVTHTNLFGFKNKETRIERKKVRKKRTSKASGRKAKKRSSRK
;
A
#
# COMPACT_ATOMS: atom_id res chain seq x y z
N MET A 1 19.15 -8.07 -23.18
CA MET A 1 19.28 -8.51 -21.77
C MET A 1 18.25 -7.75 -20.93
N LEU A 2 17.33 -8.45 -20.27
CA LEU A 2 16.45 -7.82 -19.28
C LEU A 2 17.28 -7.56 -18.03
N VAL A 3 17.73 -6.31 -17.84
CA VAL A 3 18.41 -5.92 -16.59
C VAL A 3 17.39 -6.11 -15.47
N GLU A 4 17.61 -7.11 -14.62
CA GLU A 4 16.83 -7.28 -13.41
C GLU A 4 16.98 -6.02 -12.57
N LYS A 5 15.88 -5.29 -12.43
CA LYS A 5 15.84 -4.03 -11.70
C LYS A 5 16.06 -4.30 -10.22
N ILE A 6 17.30 -4.13 -9.76
CA ILE A 6 17.71 -4.31 -8.36
C ILE A 6 16.77 -3.49 -7.46
N ARG A 7 16.18 -4.18 -6.47
CA ARG A 7 15.27 -3.55 -5.51
C ARG A 7 16.07 -2.70 -4.53
N LYS A 8 15.79 -1.40 -4.49
CA LYS A 8 16.37 -0.50 -3.48
C LYS A 8 15.75 -0.77 -2.11
N PRO A 9 16.56 -0.94 -1.05
CA PRO A 9 16.04 -1.10 0.30
C PRO A 9 15.42 0.20 0.80
N ILE A 10 14.40 0.08 1.65
CA ILE A 10 13.81 1.24 2.34
C ILE A 10 14.64 1.54 3.58
N ARG A 11 15.24 2.73 3.61
CA ARG A 11 16.02 3.22 4.76
C ARG A 11 15.16 3.25 6.03
N THR A 12 15.78 3.00 7.18
CA THR A 12 15.09 2.97 8.48
C THR A 12 14.44 4.31 8.82
N SER A 13 15.08 5.44 8.49
CA SER A 13 14.51 6.79 8.66
C SER A 13 13.19 6.96 7.91
N VAL A 14 13.16 6.54 6.64
CA VAL A 14 11.94 6.56 5.81
C VAL A 14 10.86 5.65 6.39
N LYS A 15 11.21 4.44 6.85
CA LYS A 15 10.25 3.55 7.52
C LYS A 15 9.63 4.22 8.75
N LYS A 16 10.45 4.88 9.58
CA LYS A 16 10.03 5.53 10.83
C LYS A 16 9.05 6.66 10.55
N GLU A 17 9.40 7.54 9.61
CA GLU A 17 8.55 8.65 9.16
C GLU A 17 7.17 8.15 8.66
N ILE A 18 7.15 7.08 7.86
CA ILE A 18 5.89 6.51 7.35
C ILE A 18 5.04 5.95 8.49
N TYR A 19 5.67 5.25 9.43
CA TYR A 19 4.97 4.63 10.55
C TYR A 19 4.36 5.69 11.48
N GLU A 20 5.13 6.73 11.82
CA GLU A 20 4.66 7.86 12.62
C GLU A 20 3.50 8.58 11.94
N ARG A 21 3.64 8.90 10.64
CA ARG A 21 2.55 9.49 9.84
C ARG A 21 1.30 8.62 9.76
N SER A 22 1.46 7.30 9.85
CA SER A 22 0.34 6.35 9.87
C SER A 22 -0.32 6.21 11.24
N GLY A 23 0.29 6.77 12.30
CA GLY A 23 -0.13 6.58 13.68
C GLY A 23 -0.03 5.12 14.14
N GLY A 24 0.93 4.37 13.60
CA GLY A 24 1.08 2.93 13.85
C GLY A 24 -0.09 2.08 13.34
N LYS A 25 -0.78 2.53 12.28
CA LYS A 25 -1.96 1.84 11.72
C LYS A 25 -1.78 1.55 10.23
N CYS A 26 -2.36 0.44 9.79
CA CYS A 26 -2.47 0.12 8.36
C CYS A 26 -3.17 1.26 7.61
N GLN A 27 -2.52 1.84 6.60
CA GLN A 27 -3.05 2.98 5.85
C GLN A 27 -4.28 2.63 5.00
N ARG A 28 -4.60 1.33 4.85
CA ARG A 28 -5.80 0.82 4.19
C ARG A 28 -6.96 0.60 5.16
N CYS A 29 -6.82 -0.35 6.09
CA CYS A 29 -7.91 -0.83 6.94
C CYS A 29 -7.92 -0.20 8.34
N GLY A 30 -6.87 0.54 8.73
CA GLY A 30 -6.77 1.17 10.05
C GLY A 30 -6.36 0.24 11.19
N LEU A 31 -6.08 -1.04 10.92
CA LEU A 31 -5.61 -1.99 11.92
C LEU A 31 -4.34 -1.47 12.61
N PRO A 32 -4.30 -1.38 13.95
CA PRO A 32 -3.10 -0.99 14.68
C PRO A 32 -2.03 -2.10 14.62
N ILE A 33 -0.79 -1.71 14.38
CA ILE A 33 0.35 -2.61 14.19
C ILE A 33 1.53 -2.02 14.94
N LYS A 34 2.18 -2.82 15.80
CA LYS A 34 3.39 -2.39 16.52
C LYS A 34 4.57 -2.22 15.55
N TRP A 35 5.41 -1.22 15.80
CA TRP A 35 6.67 -1.02 15.08
C TRP A 35 7.53 -2.28 15.12
N GLY A 36 8.19 -2.62 14.00
CA GLY A 36 9.01 -3.82 13.88
C GLY A 36 8.25 -5.15 13.85
N SER A 37 6.92 -5.15 14.02
CA SER A 37 6.12 -6.37 13.94
C SER A 37 6.12 -6.97 12.54
N LYS A 38 6.24 -8.30 12.44
CA LYS A 38 6.08 -9.07 11.18
C LYS A 38 4.69 -8.88 10.52
N LYS A 39 3.71 -8.33 11.25
CA LYS A 39 2.36 -8.05 10.74
C LYS A 39 2.31 -6.79 9.86
N GLY A 40 3.32 -5.91 9.95
CA GLY A 40 3.40 -4.65 9.21
C GLY A 40 4.43 -4.71 8.08
N VAL A 41 4.03 -4.23 6.90
CA VAL A 41 4.86 -4.24 5.68
C VAL A 41 4.96 -2.85 5.09
N PHE A 42 6.15 -2.48 4.63
CA PHE A 42 6.42 -1.26 3.89
C PHE A 42 6.35 -1.54 2.38
N HIS A 43 5.21 -1.19 1.80
CA HIS A 43 4.85 -1.41 0.41
C HIS A 43 5.39 -0.30 -0.50
N HIS A 44 6.11 -0.65 -1.56
CA HIS A 44 6.52 0.32 -2.59
C HIS A 44 5.37 0.57 -3.56
N THR A 45 4.94 1.81 -3.73
CA THR A 45 3.86 2.17 -4.66
C THR A 45 4.37 2.47 -6.08
N ARG A 46 5.68 2.46 -6.31
CA ARG A 46 6.34 2.67 -7.62
C ARG A 46 7.32 1.52 -7.90
N SER A 47 8.05 1.60 -9.01
CA SER A 47 9.10 0.65 -9.35
C SER A 47 10.09 0.48 -8.18
N PRO A 48 10.44 -0.77 -7.79
CA PRO A 48 11.38 -1.03 -6.70
C PRO A 48 12.81 -0.58 -7.01
N SER A 49 13.12 -0.24 -8.26
CA SER A 49 14.42 0.35 -8.66
C SER A 49 14.55 1.84 -8.32
N ILE A 50 13.45 2.53 -8.06
CA ILE A 50 13.44 3.95 -7.72
C ILE A 50 13.68 4.08 -6.21
N SER A 51 14.46 5.09 -5.80
CA SER A 51 14.73 5.32 -4.38
C SER A 51 13.42 5.54 -3.62
N PRO A 52 13.12 4.73 -2.58
CA PRO A 52 11.89 4.87 -1.83
C PRO A 52 11.92 6.12 -0.94
N THR A 53 10.82 6.88 -0.95
CA THR A 53 10.58 8.03 -0.08
C THR A 53 9.31 7.80 0.73
N ALA A 54 9.07 8.61 1.76
CA ALA A 54 7.84 8.51 2.53
C ALA A 54 6.58 8.74 1.68
N LYS A 55 6.67 9.42 0.53
CA LYS A 55 5.53 9.61 -0.40
C LYS A 55 5.29 8.40 -1.30
N THR A 56 6.31 7.60 -1.58
CA THR A 56 6.27 6.46 -2.53
C THR A 56 6.22 5.10 -1.83
N VAL A 57 6.08 5.10 -0.50
CA VAL A 57 5.94 3.90 0.31
C VAL A 57 4.74 4.04 1.24
N GLN A 58 4.04 2.92 1.45
CA GLN A 58 2.89 2.83 2.35
C GLN A 58 3.11 1.77 3.43
N PHE A 59 2.59 2.02 4.63
CA PHE A 59 2.56 1.05 5.71
C PHE A 59 1.21 0.31 5.72
N LEU A 60 1.26 -1.00 5.49
CA LEU A 60 0.10 -1.86 5.34
C LEU A 60 0.23 -3.09 6.24
N CYS A 61 -0.89 -3.69 6.64
CA CYS A 61 -0.88 -5.03 7.18
C CYS A 61 -0.61 -6.06 6.06
N GLN A 62 -0.13 -7.25 6.44
CA GLN A 62 0.14 -8.34 5.49
C GLN A 62 -1.03 -8.62 4.54
N ASN A 63 -2.27 -8.70 5.07
CA ASN A 63 -3.46 -9.00 4.28
C ASN A 63 -3.73 -7.91 3.22
N CYS A 64 -3.77 -6.64 3.64
CA CYS A 64 -3.97 -5.52 2.71
C CYS A 64 -2.81 -5.36 1.72
N HIS A 65 -1.59 -5.75 2.12
CA HIS A 65 -0.44 -5.72 1.22
C HIS A 65 -0.58 -6.74 0.09
N VAL A 66 -0.97 -7.98 0.40
CA VAL A 66 -1.15 -9.03 -0.60
C VAL A 66 -2.36 -8.76 -1.48
N GLU A 67 -3.51 -8.43 -0.88
CA GLU A 67 -4.77 -8.28 -1.59
C GLU A 67 -4.86 -6.99 -2.43
N HIS A 68 -4.19 -5.93 -1.98
CA HIS A 68 -4.36 -4.61 -2.59
C HIS A 68 -3.05 -3.93 -2.99
N GLY A 69 -1.88 -4.41 -2.60
CA GLY A 69 -0.60 -3.80 -2.98
C GLY A 69 -0.17 -4.12 -4.40
N HIS A 70 -0.59 -5.27 -4.94
CA HIS A 70 -0.13 -5.77 -6.24
C HIS A 70 -1.30 -6.02 -7.21
N SER A 71 -1.02 -5.83 -8.50
CA SER A 71 -1.78 -6.31 -9.66
C SER A 71 -0.84 -7.06 -10.59
N TYR A 72 -1.39 -7.92 -11.44
CA TYR A 72 -0.60 -8.68 -12.42
C TYR A 72 -1.06 -8.28 -13.81
N LYS A 73 -0.10 -7.99 -14.68
CA LYS A 73 -0.36 -7.67 -16.10
C LYS A 73 0.48 -8.59 -16.98
N THR A 74 -0.15 -9.20 -17.96
CA THR A 74 0.57 -9.91 -19.03
C THR A 74 1.09 -8.89 -20.04
N VAL A 75 2.40 -8.90 -20.25
CA VAL A 75 3.05 -8.07 -21.27
C VAL A 75 3.52 -8.99 -22.38
N THR A 76 3.14 -8.67 -23.61
CA THR A 76 3.62 -9.40 -24.80
C THR A 76 4.76 -8.61 -25.40
N HIS A 77 5.91 -9.25 -25.58
CA HIS A 77 7.07 -8.66 -26.23
C HIS A 77 7.39 -9.44 -27.50
N THR A 78 7.56 -8.72 -28.60
CA THR A 78 8.06 -9.30 -29.86
C THR A 78 9.58 -9.32 -29.81
N ASN A 79 10.19 -10.48 -30.02
CA ASN A 79 11.64 -10.58 -30.13
C ASN A 79 12.13 -10.16 -31.54
N LEU A 80 13.45 -10.08 -31.75
CA LEU A 80 14.04 -9.70 -33.05
C LEU A 80 13.61 -10.60 -34.23
N PHE A 81 13.08 -11.79 -33.95
CA PHE A 81 12.65 -12.77 -34.94
C PHE A 81 11.11 -12.81 -35.12
N GLY A 82 10.38 -11.83 -34.58
CA GLY A 82 8.93 -11.72 -34.74
C GLY A 82 8.10 -12.63 -33.82
N PHE A 83 8.72 -13.45 -32.97
CA PHE A 83 8.00 -14.30 -32.01
C PHE A 83 7.48 -13.47 -30.83
N LYS A 84 6.24 -13.75 -30.44
CA LYS A 84 5.56 -13.11 -29.30
C LYS A 84 5.79 -13.92 -28.03
N ASN A 85 6.56 -13.36 -27.09
CA ASN A 85 6.73 -13.90 -25.75
C ASN A 85 5.79 -13.21 -24.78
N LYS A 86 5.08 -13.99 -23.95
CA LYS A 86 4.18 -13.47 -22.90
C LYS A 86 4.88 -13.57 -21.55
N GLU A 87 4.97 -12.45 -20.83
CA GLU A 87 5.50 -12.40 -19.46
C GLU A 87 4.45 -11.83 -18.50
N THR A 88 4.25 -12.48 -17.36
CA THR A 88 3.44 -11.92 -16.28
C THR A 88 4.29 -10.99 -15.42
N ARG A 89 3.93 -9.71 -15.35
CA ARG A 89 4.64 -8.70 -14.56
C ARG A 89 3.78 -8.21 -13.39
N ILE A 90 4.42 -8.09 -12.23
CA ILE A 90 3.82 -7.51 -11.02
C ILE A 90 3.81 -5.98 -11.16
N GLU A 91 2.62 -5.42 -11.21
CA GLU A 91 2.37 -4.00 -11.08
C GLU A 91 2.08 -3.66 -9.61
N ARG A 92 2.71 -2.60 -9.12
CA ARG A 92 2.55 -2.12 -7.74
C ARG A 92 1.63 -0.93 -7.74
N LYS A 93 0.63 -0.91 -6.86
CA LYS A 93 -0.39 0.14 -6.85
C LYS A 93 -0.47 0.82 -5.49
N LYS A 94 -0.74 2.14 -5.53
CA LYS A 94 -1.03 2.90 -4.31
C LYS A 94 -2.36 2.44 -3.73
N VAL A 95 -2.34 1.95 -2.50
CA VAL A 95 -3.51 1.44 -1.79
C VAL A 95 -4.29 2.60 -1.18
N ARG A 96 -5.56 2.76 -1.57
CA ARG A 96 -6.44 3.81 -1.04
C ARG A 96 -7.04 3.39 0.31
N LYS A 97 -7.11 4.31 1.26
CA LYS A 97 -7.77 4.10 2.56
C LYS A 97 -9.22 3.62 2.37
N LYS A 98 -9.66 2.65 3.16
CA LYS A 98 -11.05 2.19 3.14
C LYS A 98 -11.93 3.34 3.62
N ARG A 99 -12.93 3.69 2.81
CA ARG A 99 -14.00 4.59 3.28
C ARG A 99 -14.74 3.83 4.37
N THR A 100 -14.60 4.26 5.60
CA THR A 100 -15.54 3.87 6.65
C THR A 100 -16.86 4.54 6.28
N SER A 101 -17.93 3.77 6.10
CA SER A 101 -19.27 4.32 6.06
C SER A 101 -19.41 5.19 7.30
N LYS A 102 -19.59 6.51 7.14
CA LYS A 102 -19.95 7.37 8.26
C LYS A 102 -21.17 6.71 8.91
N ALA A 103 -21.04 6.27 10.16
CA ALA A 103 -22.22 5.96 10.96
C ALA A 103 -23.13 7.19 10.85
N SER A 104 -24.35 6.99 10.36
CA SER A 104 -25.37 8.02 10.31
C SER A 104 -25.57 8.54 11.73
N GLY A 105 -24.90 9.64 12.06
CA GLY A 105 -25.06 10.34 13.32
C GLY A 105 -26.45 10.95 13.37
N ARG A 106 -27.48 10.14 13.67
CA ARG A 106 -28.70 10.62 14.30
C ARG A 106 -28.29 11.11 15.68
N LYS A 107 -27.94 12.39 15.80
CA LYS A 107 -27.94 13.09 17.09
C LYS A 107 -29.37 12.95 17.62
N ALA A 108 -29.58 12.07 18.61
CA ALA A 108 -30.81 12.06 19.37
C ALA A 108 -30.94 13.45 20.02
N LYS A 109 -31.88 14.26 19.53
CA LYS A 109 -32.29 15.50 20.21
C LYS A 109 -32.79 15.08 21.60
N LYS A 110 -32.03 15.40 22.65
CA LYS A 110 -32.54 15.41 24.03
C LYS A 110 -33.74 16.37 24.04
N ARG A 111 -34.96 15.84 24.13
CA ARG A 111 -36.13 16.64 24.54
C ARG A 111 -35.90 17.00 26.00
N SER A 112 -35.55 18.25 26.24
CA SER A 112 -35.64 18.90 27.54
C SER A 112 -37.13 19.04 27.87
N SER A 113 -37.67 18.13 28.68
CA SER A 113 -38.94 18.35 29.37
C SER A 113 -38.67 19.32 30.50
N ARG A 114 -39.11 20.56 30.34
CA ARG A 114 -39.13 21.57 31.40
C ARG A 114 -40.59 21.99 31.57
N LYS A 115 -41.03 21.95 32.84
CA LYS A 115 -42.35 22.23 33.41
C LYS A 115 -43.32 21.07 33.39
#